data_AF-A0A2V8MLU2-F1
#
_entry.id   AF-A0A2V8MLU2-F1
#
_cell.length_a   1.000
_cell.length_b   1.000
_cell.length_c   1.000
_cell.angle_alpha   90.00
_cell.angle_beta   90.00
_cell.angle_gamma   90.00
#
_symmetry.space_group_name_H-M   'P 1'
#
loop_
_entity.id
_entity.type
_entity.pdbx_description
1 polymer ?
#
loop_
_entity_poly.entity_id
_entity_poly.type
_entity_poly.pdbx_seq_one_letter_code
_entity_poly.pdbx_strand_id
1 'polypeptide(L)'
;MPMILGLPFGKGFSKPDFWSTDLSVPAFLAVRPLATGEIIVIKMKVAALSAAVSWVLVLMFLSIWLPLWASLDALIPIRRFLRSLSDNSVSPQYAFGALSILVGMFVTWRFLISGMWIGLSGNRKLFAASAAPYALVPVLGVIGLMVLLRNQSGLVWIADNLDPLLASFGVAVIVKFWLWVFSWRDITPERVRQYFVFWSGSTLSIIVLAMMLWRTVRSHLPPDADGFGLLLILIALLIIPLARIGLAPSALVRNRHR
;
A
#
# COMPACT_ATOMS: atom_id res chain seq x y z
N MET A 1 18.54 -19.63 -3.98
CA MET A 1 18.44 -18.43 -4.83
C MET A 1 17.26 -17.55 -4.40
N PRO A 2 17.42 -16.69 -3.37
CA PRO A 2 16.33 -15.87 -2.81
C PRO A 2 16.22 -14.46 -3.44
N MET A 3 17.20 -14.02 -4.25
CA MET A 3 17.30 -12.63 -4.72
C MET A 3 16.36 -12.28 -5.88
N ILE A 4 16.05 -13.22 -6.77
CA ILE A 4 15.38 -12.90 -8.05
C ILE A 4 13.91 -12.48 -7.85
N LEU A 5 13.25 -12.95 -6.80
CA LEU A 5 11.89 -12.53 -6.44
C LEU A 5 11.83 -11.37 -5.44
N GLY A 6 12.96 -11.03 -4.80
CA GLY A 6 13.08 -9.83 -3.96
C GLY A 6 13.18 -8.54 -4.78
N LEU A 7 13.72 -8.65 -6.00
CA LEU A 7 14.05 -7.55 -6.89
C LEU A 7 12.86 -6.68 -7.37
N PRO A 8 11.66 -7.23 -7.69
CA PRO A 8 10.58 -6.39 -8.16
C PRO A 8 9.71 -5.77 -7.04
N PHE A 9 9.70 -6.32 -5.82
CA PHE A 9 8.68 -5.93 -4.81
C PHE A 9 9.19 -5.64 -3.40
N GLY A 10 10.48 -5.81 -3.09
CA GLY A 10 11.05 -5.39 -1.80
C GLY A 10 10.29 -5.90 -0.56
N LYS A 11 9.60 -7.05 -0.69
CA LYS A 11 8.80 -7.59 0.40
C LYS A 11 9.69 -8.48 1.25
N GLY A 12 10.10 -7.97 2.41
CA GLY A 12 10.60 -8.80 3.49
C GLY A 12 9.50 -9.78 3.89
N PHE A 13 9.61 -11.03 3.46
CA PHE A 13 8.65 -12.06 3.83
C PHE A 13 8.71 -12.27 5.34
N SER A 14 7.54 -12.39 5.95
CA SER A 14 7.37 -12.48 7.42
C SER A 14 8.16 -13.62 8.08
N LYS A 15 8.67 -14.57 7.30
CA LYS A 15 9.67 -15.57 7.67
C LYS A 15 10.71 -15.64 6.54
N PRO A 16 12.01 -15.82 6.85
CA PRO A 16 13.09 -15.80 5.87
C PRO A 16 13.03 -16.96 4.86
N ASP A 17 12.32 -18.05 5.14
CA ASP A 17 12.27 -19.22 4.26
C ASP A 17 10.89 -19.41 3.62
N PHE A 18 10.77 -19.02 2.34
CA PHE A 18 9.67 -19.47 1.46
C PHE A 18 9.64 -21.00 1.32
N TRP A 19 10.77 -21.65 1.59
CA TRP A 19 11.01 -23.08 1.43
C TRP A 19 10.93 -23.88 2.73
N SER A 20 10.62 -23.26 3.89
CA SER A 20 10.42 -24.05 5.10
C SER A 20 9.19 -24.93 4.92
N THR A 21 9.39 -26.25 5.06
CA THR A 21 8.32 -27.24 5.01
C THR A 21 7.34 -27.08 6.17
N ASP A 22 7.80 -26.46 7.26
CA ASP A 22 6.99 -26.16 8.42
C ASP A 22 6.80 -24.64 8.62
N LEU A 23 5.53 -24.21 8.62
CA LEU A 23 5.10 -22.84 8.88
C LEU A 23 4.55 -22.68 10.31
N SER A 24 4.53 -23.75 11.11
CA SER A 24 4.17 -23.72 12.52
C SER A 24 5.05 -22.74 13.30
N VAL A 25 4.53 -22.27 14.43
CA VAL A 25 5.34 -21.54 15.40
C VAL A 25 5.81 -22.58 16.40
N PRO A 26 7.12 -22.88 16.51
CA PRO A 26 7.60 -23.87 17.46
C PRO A 26 7.22 -23.43 18.87
N ALA A 27 6.85 -24.38 19.73
CA ALA A 27 6.65 -24.09 21.14
C ALA A 27 7.94 -23.50 21.70
N PHE A 28 7.86 -22.32 22.30
CA PHE A 28 9.00 -21.67 22.94
C PHE A 28 8.62 -21.27 24.36
N LEU A 29 9.55 -21.53 25.29
CA LEU A 29 9.47 -21.01 26.65
C LEU A 29 10.13 -19.63 26.66
N ALA A 30 9.33 -18.59 26.81
CA ALA A 30 9.83 -17.23 26.99
C ALA A 30 9.93 -16.90 28.48
N VAL A 31 11.07 -16.38 28.91
CA VAL A 31 11.28 -15.87 30.28
C VAL A 31 10.30 -14.73 30.62
N ARG A 32 9.80 -14.02 29.61
CA ARG A 32 8.69 -13.06 29.72
C ARG A 32 7.59 -13.42 28.72
N PRO A 33 6.47 -14.01 29.15
CA PRO A 33 5.38 -14.34 28.25
C PRO A 33 4.76 -13.05 27.71
N LEU A 34 4.74 -12.91 26.38
CA LEU A 34 4.09 -11.78 25.70
C LEU A 34 2.71 -12.19 25.21
N ALA A 35 1.73 -11.31 25.38
CA ALA A 35 0.41 -11.53 24.82
C ALA A 35 0.48 -11.54 23.28
N THR A 36 -0.35 -12.36 22.64
CA THR A 36 -0.42 -12.50 21.17
C THR A 36 -0.57 -11.15 20.46
N GLY A 37 -1.41 -10.25 21.01
CA GLY A 37 -1.59 -8.91 20.46
C GLY A 37 -0.35 -8.02 20.58
N GLU A 38 0.48 -8.20 21.61
CA GLU A 38 1.70 -7.42 21.80
C GLU A 38 2.79 -7.80 20.79
N ILE A 39 2.91 -9.09 20.48
CA ILE A 39 3.84 -9.58 19.44
C ILE A 39 3.53 -8.94 18.10
N ILE A 40 2.26 -8.82 17.77
CA ILE A 40 1.79 -8.18 16.53
C ILE A 40 2.10 -6.69 16.53
N VAL A 41 1.82 -5.99 17.62
CA VAL A 41 2.13 -4.55 17.76
C VAL A 41 3.63 -4.31 17.63
N ILE A 42 4.47 -5.12 18.27
CA ILE A 42 5.93 -5.03 18.17
C ILE A 42 6.35 -5.22 16.71
N LYS A 43 5.82 -6.25 16.03
CA LYS A 43 6.14 -6.51 14.62
C LYS A 43 5.72 -5.35 13.71
N MET A 44 4.59 -4.71 13.98
CA MET A 44 4.15 -3.52 13.25
C MET A 44 5.07 -2.32 13.47
N LYS A 45 5.52 -2.09 14.72
CA LYS A 45 6.46 -1.01 15.07
C LYS A 45 7.83 -1.23 14.43
N VAL A 46 8.36 -2.45 14.49
CA VAL A 46 9.63 -2.82 13.84
C VAL A 46 9.52 -2.68 12.32
N ALA A 47 8.39 -3.08 11.73
CA ALA A 47 8.16 -2.86 10.30
C ALA A 47 8.11 -1.37 9.93
N ALA A 48 7.52 -0.52 10.79
CA ALA A 48 7.49 0.93 10.57
C ALA A 48 8.89 1.53 10.63
N LEU A 49 9.68 1.15 11.64
CA LEU A 49 11.06 1.59 11.80
C LEU A 49 11.92 1.12 10.61
N SER A 50 11.79 -0.15 10.22
CA SER A 50 12.52 -0.70 9.07
C SER A 50 12.19 0.05 7.79
N ALA A 51 10.90 0.32 7.52
CA ALA A 51 10.50 1.10 6.36
C ALA A 51 11.10 2.52 6.41
N ALA A 52 11.06 3.19 7.56
CA ALA A 52 11.62 4.53 7.72
C ALA A 52 13.13 4.55 7.47
N VAL A 53 13.89 3.63 8.08
CA VAL A 53 15.34 3.52 7.89
C VAL A 53 15.69 3.20 6.43
N SER A 54 14.97 2.27 5.78
CA SER A 54 15.19 1.96 4.37
C SER A 54 14.97 3.16 3.46
N TRP A 55 13.92 3.95 3.68
CA TRP A 55 13.68 5.16 2.90
C TRP A 55 14.72 6.25 3.16
N VAL A 56 15.19 6.40 4.39
CA VAL A 56 16.31 7.30 4.70
C VAL A 56 17.56 6.90 3.93
N LEU A 57 17.90 5.61 3.90
CA LEU A 57 19.05 5.10 3.13
C LEU A 57 18.86 5.32 1.62
N VAL A 58 17.65 5.09 1.08
CA VAL A 58 17.33 5.39 -0.33
C VAL A 58 17.51 6.87 -0.63
N LEU A 59 17.04 7.76 0.24
CA LEU A 59 17.21 9.20 0.06
C LEU A 59 18.68 9.62 0.15
N MET A 60 19.45 9.09 1.10
CA MET A 60 20.90 9.34 1.18
C MET A 60 21.60 8.89 -0.10
N PHE A 61 21.31 7.66 -0.55
CA PHE A 61 21.87 7.11 -1.78
C PHE A 61 21.52 7.99 -2.99
N LEU A 62 20.25 8.35 -3.18
CA LEU A 62 19.82 9.21 -4.28
C LEU A 62 20.46 10.60 -4.21
N SER A 63 20.67 11.15 -3.02
CA SER A 63 21.28 12.48 -2.83
C SER A 63 22.76 12.49 -3.22
N ILE A 64 23.46 11.37 -3.04
CA ILE A 64 24.87 11.23 -3.43
C ILE A 64 24.97 10.81 -4.90
N TRP A 65 24.13 9.89 -5.36
CA TRP A 65 24.18 9.31 -6.70
C TRP A 65 23.76 10.28 -7.79
N LEU A 66 22.65 11.01 -7.61
CA LEU A 66 22.09 11.88 -8.64
C LEU A 66 23.07 12.98 -9.10
N PRO A 67 23.82 13.68 -8.21
CA PRO A 67 24.79 14.69 -8.63
C PRO A 67 26.04 14.12 -9.30
N LEU A 68 26.43 12.89 -8.96
CA LEU A 68 27.72 12.32 -9.34
C LEU A 68 27.69 11.52 -10.65
N TRP A 69 26.58 10.81 -10.94
CA TRP A 69 26.54 9.82 -12.03
C TRP A 69 25.32 9.90 -12.95
N ALA A 70 24.28 10.66 -12.60
CA ALA A 70 23.04 10.68 -13.37
C ALA A 70 23.00 11.84 -14.37
N SER A 71 22.77 11.54 -15.65
CA SER A 71 22.28 12.56 -16.60
C SER A 71 20.87 12.95 -16.17
N LEU A 72 20.71 14.20 -15.73
CA LEU A 72 19.41 14.72 -15.27
C LEU A 72 18.44 14.95 -16.44
N ASP A 73 18.88 14.74 -17.69
CA ASP A 73 18.09 14.94 -18.90
C ASP A 73 16.81 14.09 -18.91
N ALA A 74 16.89 12.84 -18.43
CA ALA A 74 15.74 11.95 -18.30
C ALA A 74 14.72 12.42 -17.24
N LEU A 75 15.13 13.28 -16.30
CA LEU A 75 14.26 13.86 -15.28
C LEU A 75 13.63 15.18 -15.74
N ILE A 76 14.07 15.76 -16.87
CA ILE A 76 13.51 17.00 -17.41
C ILE A 76 12.00 16.87 -17.73
N PRO A 77 11.51 15.79 -18.37
CA PRO A 77 10.07 15.62 -18.61
C PRO A 77 9.28 15.54 -17.31
N ILE A 78 9.80 14.82 -16.30
CA ILE A 78 9.18 14.68 -14.98
C ILE A 78 9.16 16.04 -14.27
N ARG A 79 10.26 16.80 -14.32
CA ARG A 79 10.34 18.14 -13.75
C ARG A 79 9.39 19.12 -14.43
N ARG A 80 9.25 19.07 -15.76
CA ARG A 80 8.27 19.88 -16.51
C ARG A 80 6.85 19.49 -16.15
N PHE A 81 6.56 18.20 -16.04
CA PHE A 81 5.28 17.69 -15.56
C PHE A 81 4.99 18.18 -14.14
N LEU A 82 5.92 18.04 -13.20
CA LEU A 82 5.78 18.55 -11.83
C LEU A 82 5.60 20.08 -11.79
N ARG A 83 6.26 20.82 -12.68
CA ARG A 83 6.04 22.27 -12.83
C ARG A 83 4.67 22.59 -13.38
N SER A 84 4.11 21.81 -14.31
CA SER A 84 2.74 22.03 -14.79
C SER A 84 1.68 21.76 -13.73
N LEU A 85 2.02 21.07 -12.64
CA LEU A 85 1.13 20.86 -11.48
C LEU A 85 0.98 22.11 -10.60
N SER A 86 1.88 23.07 -10.75
CA SER A 86 2.01 24.25 -9.91
C SER A 86 1.93 25.49 -10.78
N ASP A 87 1.12 26.49 -10.43
CA ASP A 87 0.98 27.74 -11.21
C ASP A 87 2.27 28.59 -11.19
N ASN A 88 3.35 28.10 -11.80
CA ASN A 88 4.70 28.68 -11.85
C ASN A 88 5.36 28.97 -10.48
N SER A 89 4.72 28.63 -9.36
CA SER A 89 5.32 28.75 -8.02
C SER A 89 6.24 27.57 -7.72
N VAL A 90 7.38 27.86 -7.09
CA VAL A 90 8.44 26.89 -6.75
C VAL A 90 8.05 26.02 -5.54
N SER A 91 7.08 26.46 -4.73
CA SER A 91 6.69 25.79 -3.47
C SER A 91 5.93 24.44 -3.65
N PRO A 92 4.94 24.31 -4.56
CA PRO A 92 4.12 23.09 -4.69
C PRO A 92 4.85 21.87 -5.29
N GLN A 93 5.91 22.05 -6.08
CA GLN A 93 6.71 20.93 -6.63
C GLN A 93 7.45 20.15 -5.53
N TYR A 94 7.97 20.85 -4.51
CA TYR A 94 8.63 20.20 -3.36
C TYR A 94 7.62 19.52 -2.47
N ALA A 95 6.43 20.10 -2.31
CA ALA A 95 5.32 19.46 -1.61
C ALA A 95 4.91 18.14 -2.27
N PHE A 96 4.82 18.10 -3.61
CA PHE A 96 4.52 16.87 -4.34
C PHE A 96 5.61 15.81 -4.16
N GLY A 97 6.88 16.19 -4.25
CA GLY A 97 8.01 15.28 -4.01
C GLY A 97 8.01 14.72 -2.59
N ALA A 98 7.83 15.59 -1.58
CA ALA A 98 7.74 15.20 -0.18
C ALA A 98 6.54 14.27 0.08
N LEU A 99 5.37 14.59 -0.47
CA LEU A 99 4.17 13.76 -0.36
C LEU A 99 4.36 12.40 -1.04
N SER A 100 5.03 12.35 -2.19
CA SER A 100 5.33 11.11 -2.91
C SER A 100 6.26 10.19 -2.10
N ILE A 101 7.29 10.76 -1.47
CA ILE A 101 8.17 10.02 -0.55
C ILE A 101 7.38 9.47 0.63
N LEU A 102 6.54 10.32 1.25
CA LEU A 102 5.73 9.96 2.41
C LEU A 102 4.73 8.85 2.08
N VAL A 103 4.03 8.95 0.95
CA VAL A 103 3.16 7.90 0.42
C VAL A 103 3.96 6.63 0.12
N GLY A 104 5.16 6.75 -0.46
CA GLY A 104 6.08 5.63 -0.68
C GLY A 104 6.42 4.90 0.63
N MET A 105 6.77 5.63 1.69
CA MET A 105 7.05 5.07 3.02
C MET A 105 5.85 4.31 3.58
N PHE A 106 4.65 4.90 3.53
CA PHE A 106 3.43 4.23 4.00
C PHE A 106 3.11 2.98 3.18
N VAL A 107 3.28 3.03 1.86
CA VAL A 107 3.06 1.88 0.97
C VAL A 107 4.05 0.76 1.28
N THR A 108 5.33 1.06 1.49
CA THR A 108 6.35 0.07 1.89
C THR A 108 6.00 -0.57 3.23
N TRP A 109 5.70 0.23 4.26
CA TRP A 109 5.26 -0.28 5.56
C TRP A 109 4.02 -1.17 5.42
N ARG A 110 3.06 -0.76 4.58
CA ARG A 110 1.84 -1.55 4.28
C ARG A 110 2.19 -2.91 3.69
N PHE A 111 3.13 -2.98 2.74
CA PHE A 111 3.54 -4.25 2.15
C PHE A 111 4.17 -5.20 3.18
N LEU A 112 4.90 -4.67 4.17
CA LEU A 112 5.49 -5.45 5.25
C LEU A 112 4.43 -6.04 6.21
N ILE A 113 3.39 -5.27 6.55
CA ILE A 113 2.38 -5.72 7.52
C ILE A 113 1.21 -6.49 6.87
N SER A 114 0.89 -6.25 5.59
CA SER A 114 -0.29 -6.82 4.92
C SER A 114 -0.26 -8.35 4.82
N GLY A 115 0.94 -8.94 4.80
CA GLY A 115 1.11 -10.40 4.79
C GLY A 115 1.03 -11.07 6.17
N MET A 116 0.86 -10.31 7.24
CA MET A 116 1.04 -10.82 8.61
C MET A 116 -0.01 -11.86 9.00
N TRP A 117 -1.31 -11.60 8.78
CA TRP A 117 -2.37 -12.59 9.04
C TRP A 117 -2.12 -13.93 8.35
N ILE A 118 -1.75 -13.88 7.07
CA ILE A 118 -1.54 -15.07 6.26
C ILE A 118 -0.27 -15.80 6.70
N GLY A 119 0.82 -15.06 6.96
CA GLY A 119 2.07 -15.64 7.46
C GLY A 119 1.95 -16.24 8.86
N LEU A 120 1.10 -15.67 9.72
CA LEU A 120 0.84 -16.17 11.07
C LEU A 120 -0.14 -17.36 11.10
N SER A 121 -0.93 -17.56 10.05
CA SER A 121 -1.93 -18.64 9.97
C SER A 121 -1.35 -20.05 9.83
N GLY A 122 -0.06 -20.18 9.49
CA GLY A 122 0.60 -21.48 9.28
C GLY A 122 0.21 -22.20 7.98
N ASN A 123 -0.67 -21.63 7.14
CA ASN A 123 -1.16 -22.30 5.94
C ASN A 123 -0.34 -21.94 4.68
N ARG A 124 0.47 -22.91 4.21
CA ARG A 124 1.34 -22.76 3.03
C ARG A 124 0.57 -22.39 1.75
N LYS A 125 -0.57 -23.04 1.51
CA LYS A 125 -1.36 -22.82 0.28
C LYS A 125 -1.91 -21.40 0.26
N LEU A 126 -2.41 -20.91 1.39
CA LEU A 126 -2.87 -19.52 1.52
C LEU A 126 -1.73 -18.51 1.40
N PHE A 127 -0.56 -18.81 1.98
CA PHE A 127 0.61 -17.95 1.87
C PHE A 127 1.11 -17.83 0.43
N ALA A 128 1.30 -18.94 -0.27
CA ALA A 128 1.72 -18.96 -1.67
C ALA A 128 0.68 -18.31 -2.59
N ALA A 129 -0.60 -18.65 -2.44
CA ALA A 129 -1.68 -18.04 -3.22
C ALA A 129 -1.76 -16.52 -3.00
N SER A 130 -1.47 -16.05 -1.80
CA SER A 130 -1.48 -14.61 -1.50
C SER A 130 -0.37 -13.83 -2.18
N ALA A 131 0.72 -14.48 -2.61
CA ALA A 131 1.83 -13.82 -3.30
C ALA A 131 1.46 -13.42 -4.74
N ALA A 132 0.63 -14.23 -5.42
CA ALA A 132 0.30 -14.03 -6.83
C ALA A 132 -0.40 -12.67 -7.12
N PRO A 133 -1.41 -12.23 -6.36
CA PRO A 133 -2.01 -10.91 -6.56
C PRO A 133 -1.03 -9.75 -6.42
N TYR A 134 -0.01 -9.88 -5.55
CA TYR A 134 0.97 -8.80 -5.36
C TYR A 134 1.89 -8.62 -6.58
N ALA A 135 2.14 -9.68 -7.36
CA ALA A 135 2.91 -9.58 -8.59
C ALA A 135 2.03 -9.22 -9.79
N LEU A 136 0.86 -9.87 -9.91
CA LEU A 136 -0.01 -9.72 -11.07
C LEU A 136 -0.76 -8.38 -11.08
N VAL A 137 -1.29 -7.92 -9.95
CA VAL A 137 -2.13 -6.71 -9.92
C VAL A 137 -1.34 -5.46 -10.32
N PRO A 138 -0.09 -5.21 -9.86
CA PRO A 138 0.67 -4.04 -10.30
C PRO A 138 1.03 -4.11 -11.78
N VAL A 139 1.42 -5.29 -12.29
CA VAL A 139 1.78 -5.47 -13.70
C VAL A 139 0.57 -5.25 -14.60
N LEU A 140 -0.55 -5.91 -14.31
CA LEU A 140 -1.80 -5.72 -15.04
C LEU A 140 -2.35 -4.31 -14.86
N GLY A 141 -2.15 -3.69 -13.71
CA GLY A 141 -2.53 -2.30 -13.43
C GLY A 141 -1.75 -1.31 -14.29
N VAL A 142 -0.43 -1.49 -14.42
CA VAL A 142 0.42 -0.65 -15.30
C VAL A 142 0.06 -0.87 -16.76
N ILE A 143 -0.11 -2.13 -17.20
CA ILE A 143 -0.53 -2.45 -18.57
C ILE A 143 -1.91 -1.84 -18.86
N GLY A 144 -2.87 -2.03 -17.96
CA GLY A 144 -4.22 -1.48 -18.07
C GLY A 144 -4.20 0.05 -18.12
N LEU A 145 -3.40 0.71 -17.27
CA LEU A 145 -3.22 2.16 -17.30
C LEU A 145 -2.59 2.63 -18.62
N MET A 146 -1.55 1.95 -19.13
CA MET A 146 -0.94 2.29 -20.41
C MET A 146 -1.91 2.13 -21.58
N VAL A 147 -2.70 1.05 -21.58
CA VAL A 147 -3.74 0.82 -22.59
C VAL A 147 -4.83 1.90 -22.49
N LEU A 148 -5.25 2.25 -21.28
CA LEU A 148 -6.26 3.27 -21.03
C LEU A 148 -5.81 4.66 -21.48
N LEU A 149 -4.55 5.02 -21.21
CA LEU A 149 -3.95 6.28 -21.64
C LEU A 149 -3.73 6.34 -23.16
N ARG A 150 -3.49 5.19 -23.80
CA ARG A 150 -3.26 5.11 -25.25
C ARG A 150 -4.56 5.09 -26.05
N ASN A 151 -5.64 4.55 -25.50
CA ASN A 151 -6.87 4.27 -26.22
C ASN A 151 -8.05 5.05 -25.60
N GLN A 152 -8.51 6.09 -26.29
CA GLN A 152 -9.63 6.93 -25.84
C GLN A 152 -10.93 6.14 -25.62
N SER A 153 -11.14 5.04 -26.34
CA SER A 153 -12.33 4.18 -26.16
C SER A 153 -12.44 3.55 -24.77
N GLY A 154 -11.32 3.28 -24.09
CA GLY A 154 -11.35 2.77 -22.71
C GLY A 154 -11.83 3.82 -21.71
N LEU A 155 -11.46 5.08 -21.93
CA LEU A 155 -11.92 6.20 -21.09
C LEU A 155 -13.40 6.48 -21.29
N VAL A 156 -13.88 6.40 -22.54
CA VAL A 156 -15.31 6.50 -22.87
C VAL A 156 -16.09 5.38 -22.19
N TRP A 157 -15.62 4.13 -22.25
CA TRP A 157 -16.28 3.02 -21.57
C TRP A 157 -16.39 3.22 -20.05
N ILE A 158 -15.34 3.75 -19.39
CA ILE A 158 -15.39 4.05 -17.95
C ILE A 158 -16.37 5.19 -17.67
N ALA A 159 -16.41 6.22 -18.52
CA ALA A 159 -17.36 7.32 -18.39
C ALA A 159 -18.81 6.82 -18.53
N ASP A 160 -19.09 5.97 -19.51
CA ASP A 160 -20.41 5.38 -19.74
C ASP A 160 -20.86 4.44 -18.61
N ASN A 161 -19.90 3.84 -17.90
CA ASN A 161 -20.15 2.91 -16.78
C ASN A 161 -19.80 3.52 -15.41
N LEU A 162 -19.73 4.84 -15.30
CA LEU A 162 -19.23 5.50 -14.10
C LEU A 162 -20.14 5.25 -12.89
N ASP A 163 -21.46 5.37 -13.06
CA ASP A 163 -22.43 5.15 -11.98
C ASP A 163 -22.40 3.73 -11.40
N PRO A 164 -22.47 2.64 -12.20
CA PRO A 164 -22.37 1.29 -11.66
C PRO A 164 -20.99 1.00 -11.05
N LEU A 165 -19.92 1.59 -11.60
CA LEU A 165 -18.59 1.50 -10.98
C LEU A 165 -18.57 2.18 -9.61
N LEU A 166 -19.01 3.43 -9.51
CA LEU A 166 -19.09 4.16 -8.23
C LEU A 166 -19.92 3.38 -7.19
N ALA A 167 -21.07 2.82 -7.59
CA ALA A 167 -21.88 1.99 -6.72
C ALA A 167 -21.13 0.74 -6.24
N SER A 168 -20.48 0.00 -7.15
CA SER A 168 -19.73 -1.22 -6.80
C SER A 168 -18.56 -0.94 -5.86
N PHE A 169 -17.81 0.14 -6.10
CA PHE A 169 -16.70 0.56 -5.25
C PHE A 169 -17.21 1.10 -3.91
N GLY A 170 -18.34 1.81 -3.88
CA GLY A 170 -19.00 2.24 -2.66
C GLY A 170 -19.41 1.06 -1.77
N VAL A 171 -20.05 0.03 -2.36
CA VAL A 171 -20.39 -1.21 -1.65
C VAL A 171 -19.13 -1.90 -1.12
N ALA A 172 -18.05 -1.97 -1.90
CA ALA A 172 -16.79 -2.56 -1.46
C ALA A 172 -16.20 -1.82 -0.25
N VAL A 173 -16.30 -0.48 -0.20
CA VAL A 173 -15.87 0.33 0.95
C VAL A 173 -16.72 0.01 2.17
N ILE A 174 -18.05 -0.09 2.03
CA ILE A 174 -18.96 -0.45 3.12
C ILE A 174 -18.61 -1.83 3.68
N VAL A 175 -18.50 -2.84 2.81
CA VAL A 175 -18.12 -4.22 3.19
C VAL A 175 -16.76 -4.23 3.92
N LYS A 176 -15.81 -3.41 3.47
CA LYS A 176 -14.49 -3.30 4.11
C LYS A 176 -14.57 -2.74 5.52
N PHE A 177 -15.35 -1.69 5.75
CA PHE A 177 -15.56 -1.12 7.09
C PHE A 177 -16.34 -2.07 7.99
N TRP A 178 -17.33 -2.78 7.45
CA TRP A 178 -18.04 -3.83 8.16
C TRP A 178 -17.07 -4.92 8.65
N LEU A 179 -16.26 -5.49 7.74
CA LEU A 179 -15.24 -6.49 8.09
C LEU A 179 -14.20 -5.97 9.09
N TRP A 180 -13.91 -4.66 9.07
CA TRP A 180 -13.03 -4.04 10.06
C TRP A 180 -13.64 -4.08 11.47
N VAL A 181 -14.90 -3.67 11.64
CA VAL A 181 -15.58 -3.71 12.94
C VAL A 181 -15.59 -5.13 13.52
N PHE A 182 -15.92 -6.13 12.71
CA PHE A 182 -15.92 -7.54 13.17
C PHE A 182 -14.52 -8.03 13.54
N SER A 183 -13.52 -7.67 12.76
CA SER A 183 -12.14 -8.12 12.94
C SER A 183 -11.48 -7.54 14.21
N TRP A 184 -11.87 -6.33 14.61
CA TRP A 184 -11.23 -5.62 15.72
C TRP A 184 -12.01 -5.67 17.04
N ARG A 185 -13.14 -6.38 17.09
CA ARG A 185 -14.02 -6.46 18.28
C ARG A 185 -13.31 -6.94 19.56
N ASP A 186 -12.30 -7.77 19.41
CA ASP A 186 -11.57 -8.41 20.52
C ASP A 186 -10.27 -7.67 20.91
N ILE A 187 -10.02 -6.49 20.32
CA ILE A 187 -8.79 -5.69 20.53
C ILE A 187 -9.11 -4.45 21.38
N THR A 188 -8.17 -4.05 22.23
CA THR A 188 -8.37 -2.89 23.11
C THR A 188 -8.65 -1.59 22.32
N PRO A 189 -9.61 -0.77 22.76
CA PRO A 189 -10.07 0.40 22.02
C PRO A 189 -8.97 1.45 21.81
N GLU A 190 -8.01 1.61 22.72
CA GLU A 190 -6.91 2.56 22.50
C GLU A 190 -6.04 2.16 21.30
N ARG A 191 -5.78 0.87 21.12
CA ARG A 191 -4.97 0.35 20.00
C ARG A 191 -5.70 0.48 18.68
N VAL A 192 -7.01 0.21 18.67
CA VAL A 192 -7.89 0.44 17.51
C VAL A 192 -7.83 1.91 17.10
N ARG A 193 -7.97 2.83 18.05
CA ARG A 193 -7.95 4.29 17.80
C ARG A 193 -6.60 4.75 17.26
N GLN A 194 -5.48 4.35 17.86
CA GLN A 194 -4.14 4.71 17.38
C GLN A 194 -3.91 4.22 15.94
N TYR A 195 -4.30 2.98 15.65
CA TYR A 195 -4.19 2.45 14.30
C TYR A 195 -5.10 3.17 13.32
N PHE A 196 -6.34 3.50 13.72
CA PHE A 196 -7.28 4.24 12.90
C PHE A 196 -6.78 5.64 12.53
N VAL A 197 -6.15 6.36 13.46
CA VAL A 197 -5.53 7.68 13.17
C VAL A 197 -4.38 7.53 12.18
N PHE A 198 -3.53 6.52 12.36
CA PHE A 198 -2.44 6.27 11.42
C PHE A 198 -2.97 5.90 10.02
N TRP A 199 -4.00 5.06 9.98
CA TRP A 199 -4.67 4.65 8.76
C TRP A 199 -5.34 5.83 8.04
N SER A 200 -6.05 6.69 8.77
CA SER A 200 -6.73 7.85 8.19
C SER A 200 -5.72 8.85 7.65
N GLY A 201 -4.64 9.13 8.38
CA GLY A 201 -3.53 9.97 7.92
C GLY A 201 -2.89 9.43 6.64
N SER A 202 -2.57 8.14 6.60
CA SER A 202 -2.01 7.50 5.41
C SER A 202 -2.96 7.53 4.21
N THR A 203 -4.24 7.23 4.44
CA THR A 203 -5.27 7.26 3.39
C THR A 203 -5.48 8.66 2.86
N LEU A 204 -5.48 9.66 3.75
CA LEU A 204 -5.58 11.07 3.38
C LEU A 204 -4.38 11.50 2.53
N SER A 205 -3.15 11.11 2.89
CA SER A 205 -1.97 11.41 2.07
C SER A 205 -2.07 10.82 0.65
N ILE A 206 -2.60 9.59 0.53
CA ILE A 206 -2.83 8.95 -0.77
C ILE A 206 -3.93 9.67 -1.55
N ILE A 207 -5.04 10.04 -0.90
CA ILE A 207 -6.13 10.79 -1.53
C ILE A 207 -5.63 12.14 -2.04
N VAL A 208 -4.87 12.89 -1.23
CA VAL A 208 -4.30 14.17 -1.63
C VAL A 208 -3.39 13.98 -2.84
N LEU A 209 -2.50 12.99 -2.82
CA LEU A 209 -1.62 12.70 -3.96
C LEU A 209 -2.42 12.31 -5.21
N ALA A 210 -3.46 11.49 -5.05
CA ALA A 210 -4.33 11.05 -6.14
C ALA A 210 -5.14 12.21 -6.73
N MET A 211 -5.64 13.14 -5.91
CA MET A 211 -6.34 14.34 -6.38
C MET A 211 -5.40 15.32 -7.08
N MET A 212 -4.16 15.47 -6.59
CA MET A 212 -3.13 16.26 -7.28
C MET A 212 -2.80 15.67 -8.64
N LEU A 213 -2.61 14.34 -8.71
CA LEU A 213 -2.42 13.63 -9.98
C LEU A 213 -3.63 13.79 -10.90
N TRP A 214 -4.84 13.62 -10.38
CA TRP A 214 -6.11 13.76 -11.11
C TRP A 214 -6.27 15.13 -11.77
N ARG A 215 -5.95 16.22 -11.05
CA ARG A 215 -6.01 17.59 -11.60
C ARG A 215 -5.20 17.73 -12.89
N THR A 216 -4.11 16.98 -13.02
CA THR A 216 -3.25 16.94 -14.22
C THR A 216 -3.84 16.11 -15.34
N VAL A 217 -4.39 14.94 -15.02
CA VAL A 217 -4.95 14.05 -16.03
C VAL A 217 -6.25 14.65 -16.57
N ARG A 218 -7.00 15.38 -15.73
CA ARG A 218 -8.23 16.09 -16.12
C ARG A 218 -8.04 17.03 -17.31
N SER A 219 -6.88 17.69 -17.45
CA SER A 219 -6.62 18.57 -18.59
C SER A 219 -6.50 17.83 -19.93
N HIS A 220 -6.34 16.50 -19.90
CA HIS A 220 -6.24 15.64 -21.07
C HIS A 220 -7.52 14.81 -21.30
N LEU A 221 -8.55 14.99 -20.46
CA LEU A 221 -9.78 14.19 -20.46
C LEU A 221 -10.99 15.01 -20.93
N PRO A 222 -12.05 14.34 -21.44
CA PRO A 222 -13.30 14.99 -21.80
C PRO A 222 -13.95 15.73 -20.61
N PRO A 223 -14.70 16.82 -20.85
CA PRO A 223 -15.29 17.67 -19.82
C PRO A 223 -16.30 16.97 -18.89
N ASP A 224 -16.90 15.84 -19.31
CA ASP A 224 -17.91 15.10 -18.53
C ASP A 224 -17.32 14.14 -17.46
N ALA A 225 -16.01 14.21 -17.20
CA ALA A 225 -15.27 13.26 -16.36
C ALA A 225 -15.30 13.55 -14.85
N ASP A 226 -16.26 14.31 -14.32
CA ASP A 226 -16.23 14.79 -12.92
C ASP A 226 -16.26 13.66 -11.87
N GLY A 227 -16.93 12.54 -12.15
CA GLY A 227 -17.01 11.42 -11.20
C GLY A 227 -15.76 10.53 -11.13
N PHE A 228 -14.79 10.67 -12.03
CA PHE A 228 -13.52 9.93 -11.94
C PHE A 228 -12.71 10.30 -10.70
N GLY A 229 -12.82 11.55 -10.22
CA GLY A 229 -12.20 11.98 -8.97
C GLY A 229 -12.73 11.18 -7.77
N LEU A 230 -14.06 10.94 -7.73
CA LEU A 230 -14.69 10.10 -6.70
C LEU A 230 -14.22 8.65 -6.81
N LEU A 231 -14.10 8.11 -8.02
CA LEU A 231 -13.60 6.76 -8.25
C LEU A 231 -12.16 6.59 -7.74
N LEU A 232 -11.28 7.58 -7.94
CA LEU A 232 -9.92 7.58 -7.39
C LEU A 232 -9.90 7.63 -5.86
N ILE A 233 -10.81 8.41 -5.24
CA ILE A 233 -10.97 8.46 -3.78
C ILE A 233 -11.42 7.09 -3.25
N LEU A 234 -12.39 6.44 -3.90
CA LEU A 234 -12.86 5.12 -3.52
C LEU A 234 -11.76 4.05 -3.67
N ILE A 235 -10.98 4.11 -4.75
CA ILE A 235 -9.79 3.24 -4.92
C ILE A 235 -8.80 3.48 -3.78
N ALA A 236 -8.46 4.73 -3.48
CA ALA A 236 -7.56 5.08 -2.37
C ALA A 236 -8.06 4.54 -1.03
N LEU A 237 -9.36 4.69 -0.76
CA LEU A 237 -10.03 4.12 0.42
C LEU A 237 -9.95 2.60 0.45
N LEU A 238 -9.97 1.90 -0.68
CA LEU A 238 -9.89 0.44 -0.76
C LEU A 238 -8.47 -0.12 -0.64
N ILE A 239 -7.44 0.61 -1.08
CA ILE A 239 -6.05 0.14 -1.13
C ILE A 239 -5.53 -0.34 0.24
N ILE A 240 -5.92 0.30 1.35
CA ILE A 240 -5.32 0.01 2.67
C ILE A 240 -6.16 -0.99 3.48
N PRO A 241 -5.77 -2.27 3.63
CA PRO A 241 -6.61 -3.29 4.26
C PRO A 241 -6.75 -3.08 5.78
N LEU A 242 -7.98 -2.81 6.24
CA LEU A 242 -8.31 -2.58 7.66
C LEU A 242 -8.52 -3.90 8.45
N ALA A 243 -9.23 -4.86 7.84
CA ALA A 243 -9.61 -6.10 8.54
C ALA A 243 -8.44 -7.08 8.76
N ARG A 244 -7.40 -7.05 7.92
CA ARG A 244 -6.32 -8.06 7.97
C ARG A 244 -5.48 -7.97 9.24
N ILE A 245 -5.32 -6.78 9.80
CA ILE A 245 -4.48 -6.57 10.99
C ILE A 245 -5.23 -6.99 12.26
N GLY A 246 -6.52 -6.67 12.38
CA GLY A 246 -7.34 -7.11 13.51
C GLY A 246 -7.51 -8.62 13.56
N LEU A 247 -7.45 -9.28 12.40
CA LEU A 247 -7.48 -10.72 12.31
C LEU A 247 -6.15 -11.33 12.81
N ALA A 248 -4.99 -10.72 12.55
CA ALA A 248 -3.65 -11.28 12.84
C ALA A 248 -3.48 -12.02 14.19
N PRO A 249 -4.00 -11.52 15.35
CA PRO A 249 -3.88 -12.22 16.63
C PRO A 249 -4.59 -13.57 16.64
N SER A 250 -5.80 -13.65 16.09
CA SER A 250 -6.57 -14.91 16.06
C SER A 250 -5.90 -15.98 15.19
N ALA A 251 -5.21 -15.59 14.10
CA ALA A 251 -4.41 -16.52 13.29
C ALA A 251 -3.20 -17.05 14.06
N LEU A 252 -2.51 -16.18 14.82
CA LEU A 252 -1.37 -16.58 15.63
C LEU A 252 -1.77 -17.52 16.76
N VAL A 253 -2.90 -17.25 17.45
CA VAL A 253 -3.44 -18.18 18.47
C VAL A 253 -3.70 -19.54 17.84
N ARG A 254 -4.40 -19.59 16.70
CA ARG A 254 -4.72 -20.85 16.02
C ARG A 254 -3.47 -21.64 15.61
N ASN A 255 -2.38 -20.97 15.23
CA ASN A 255 -1.14 -21.62 14.83
C ASN A 255 -0.26 -22.06 16.01
N ARG A 256 -0.47 -21.52 17.22
CA ARG A 256 0.23 -21.94 18.45
C ARG A 256 -0.37 -23.19 19.09
N HIS A 257 -1.64 -23.47 18.83
CA HIS A 257 -2.38 -24.60 19.40
C HIS A 257 -2.58 -25.76 18.40
N ARG A 258 -1.82 -25.77 17.30
CA ARG A 258 -1.73 -26.89 16.36
C ARG A 258 -0.50 -27.71 16.66
#